data_AF-A0A1F4HSG2-F1
#
_entry.id   AF-A0A1F4HSG2-F1
#
_cell.length_a   1.000
_cell.length_b   1.000
_cell.length_c   1.000
_cell.angle_alpha   90.00
_cell.angle_beta   90.00
_cell.angle_gamma   90.00
#
_symmetry.space_group_name_H-M   'P 1'
#
loop_
_entity.id
_entity.type
_entity.pdbx_description
1 polymer ?
#
loop_
_entity_poly.entity_id
_entity_poly.type
_entity_poly.pdbx_seq_one_letter_code
_entity_poly.pdbx_strand_id
1 'polypeptide(L)'
;MTLSPRAWLTGMVVVPLAAVASALYTQHGLDMMPCAWCVLQRLIFLAVAAAALLGLLLPGVRAQRSAAALAGVLALSGVAAALWQHFVASASTSCNQSLADRVMGFAGLDSAFPEVFAA
;
A
#
# COMPACT_ATOMS: atom_id res chain seq x y z
N MET A 1 5.10 -11.53 26.19
CA MET A 1 5.51 -10.31 25.45
C MET A 1 4.28 -9.43 25.27
N THR A 2 4.00 -8.52 26.20
CA THR A 2 2.90 -7.56 26.07
C THR A 2 3.39 -6.37 25.25
N LEU A 3 3.30 -6.48 23.92
CA LEU A 3 3.64 -5.36 23.03
C LEU A 3 2.69 -4.19 23.31
N SER A 4 3.26 -3.01 23.57
CA SER A 4 2.51 -1.77 23.73
C SER A 4 1.68 -1.48 22.47
N PRO A 5 0.45 -0.95 22.57
CA PRO A 5 -0.35 -0.52 21.41
C PRO A 5 0.42 0.43 20.48
N ARG A 6 1.33 1.23 21.05
CA ARG A 6 2.22 2.11 20.28
C ARG A 6 3.25 1.33 19.46
N ALA A 7 3.81 0.25 20.01
CA ALA A 7 4.77 -0.60 19.31
C ALA A 7 4.13 -1.31 18.10
N TRP A 8 2.85 -1.70 18.23
CA TRP A 8 2.09 -2.26 17.13
C TRP A 8 1.85 -1.24 16.00
N LEU A 9 1.43 -0.02 16.35
CA LEU A 9 1.24 1.06 15.36
C LEU A 9 2.55 1.43 14.67
N THR A 10 3.68 1.49 15.38
CA THR A 10 4.98 1.72 14.76
C THR A 10 5.36 0.61 13.79
N GLY A 11 5.07 -0.65 14.11
CA GLY A 11 5.27 -1.77 13.18
C GLY A 11 4.43 -1.62 11.91
N MET A 12 3.17 -1.19 12.05
CA MET A 12 2.27 -0.93 10.92
C MET A 12 2.67 0.28 10.07
N VAL A 13 3.56 1.16 10.54
CA VAL A 13 4.15 2.24 9.73
C VAL A 13 5.43 1.76 9.06
N VAL A 14 6.35 1.16 9.82
CA VAL A 14 7.71 0.84 9.35
C VAL A 14 7.70 -0.29 8.32
N VAL A 15 6.93 -1.36 8.55
CA VAL A 15 6.89 -2.52 7.65
C VAL A 15 6.42 -2.17 6.23
N PRO A 16 5.26 -1.50 6.03
CA PRO A 16 4.83 -1.12 4.67
C PRO A 16 5.78 -0.11 4.01
N LEU A 17 6.36 0.83 4.76
CA LEU A 17 7.36 1.74 4.20
C LEU A 17 8.63 1.01 3.75
N ALA A 18 9.10 0.04 4.53
CA ALA A 18 10.23 -0.80 4.15
C ALA A 18 9.93 -1.63 2.89
N ALA A 19 8.71 -2.16 2.76
CA ALA A 19 8.27 -2.89 1.58
C ALA A 19 8.19 -1.99 0.33
N VAL A 20 7.75 -0.74 0.48
CA VAL A 20 7.75 0.25 -0.61
C VAL A 20 9.18 0.62 -1.02
N ALA A 21 10.08 0.81 -0.04
CA ALA A 21 11.48 1.12 -0.29
C ALA A 21 12.21 -0.02 -1.01
N SER A 22 11.95 -1.28 -0.64
CA SER A 22 12.53 -2.42 -1.35
C SER A 22 11.99 -2.54 -2.77
N ALA A 23 10.71 -2.26 -3.01
CA ALA A 23 10.13 -2.24 -4.35
C ALA A 23 10.75 -1.15 -5.24
N LEU A 24 10.94 0.06 -4.69
CA LEU A 24 11.68 1.16 -5.35
C LEU A 24 13.10 0.76 -5.74
N TYR A 25 13.80 0.11 -4.81
CA TYR A 25 15.16 -0.36 -5.03
C TYR A 25 15.21 -1.38 -6.17
N THR A 26 14.26 -2.31 -6.24
CA THR A 26 14.18 -3.26 -7.35
C THR A 26 13.81 -2.58 -8.67
N GLN A 27 12.98 -1.53 -8.65
CA GLN A 27 12.61 -0.79 -9.85
C GLN A 27 13.79 0.02 -10.40
N HIS A 28 14.46 0.82 -9.57
CA HIS A 28 15.54 1.73 -9.98
C HIS A 28 16.91 1.04 -10.07
N GLY A 29 17.11 -0.05 -9.32
CA GLY A 29 18.37 -0.77 -9.27
C GLY A 29 18.44 -1.97 -10.22
N LEU A 30 17.30 -2.57 -10.57
CA LEU A 30 17.24 -3.76 -11.44
C LEU A 30 16.45 -3.52 -12.75
N ASP A 31 16.03 -2.28 -13.02
CA ASP A 31 15.30 -1.87 -14.24
C ASP A 31 14.09 -2.76 -14.58
N MET A 32 13.40 -3.28 -13.56
CA MET A 32 12.20 -4.09 -13.76
C MET A 32 10.98 -3.18 -14.00
N MET A 33 10.30 -3.37 -15.12
CA MET A 33 9.03 -2.68 -15.39
C MET A 33 7.97 -3.09 -14.36
N PRO A 34 7.43 -2.15 -13.57
CA PRO A 34 6.38 -2.46 -12.61
C PRO A 34 5.06 -2.78 -13.33
N CYS A 35 4.21 -3.55 -12.64
CA CYS A 35 2.86 -3.80 -13.10
C CYS A 35 1.87 -2.80 -12.47
N ALA A 36 0.79 -2.42 -13.16
CA ALA A 36 -0.22 -1.50 -12.61
C ALA A 36 -0.78 -1.94 -11.25
N TRP A 37 -0.95 -3.25 -11.04
CA TRP A 37 -1.37 -3.83 -9.76
C TRP A 37 -0.32 -3.67 -8.65
N CYS A 38 0.96 -3.78 -9.01
CA CYS A 38 2.10 -3.60 -8.11
C CYS A 38 2.14 -2.17 -7.58
N VAL A 39 1.87 -1.19 -8.45
CA VAL A 39 1.77 0.24 -8.12
C VAL A 39 0.56 0.51 -7.22
N LEU A 40 -0.60 -0.09 -7.50
CA LEU A 40 -1.77 0.02 -6.64
C LEU A 40 -1.49 -0.54 -5.22
N GLN A 41 -0.82 -1.68 -5.13
CA GLN A 41 -0.46 -2.28 -3.84
C GLN A 41 0.49 -1.38 -3.04
N ARG A 42 1.43 -0.72 -3.72
CA ARG A 42 2.31 0.29 -3.13
C ARG A 42 1.54 1.48 -2.56
N LEU A 43 0.52 1.95 -3.28
CA LEU A 43 -0.38 3.01 -2.80
C LEU A 43 -1.16 2.57 -1.55
N ILE A 44 -1.66 1.33 -1.53
CA ILE A 44 -2.34 0.77 -0.34
C ILE A 44 -1.39 0.71 0.85
N PHE A 45 -0.14 0.28 0.67
CA PHE A 45 0.85 0.26 1.75
C PHE A 45 1.14 1.66 2.31
N LEU A 46 1.25 2.67 1.44
CA LEU A 46 1.42 4.06 1.87
C LEU A 46 0.19 4.57 2.62
N ALA A 47 -1.03 4.22 2.19
CA ALA A 47 -2.26 4.58 2.88
C ALA A 47 -2.36 3.92 4.28
N VAL A 48 -1.96 2.65 4.41
CA VAL A 48 -1.86 1.96 5.71
C VAL A 48 -0.87 2.67 6.63
N ALA A 49 0.32 3.01 6.12
CA ALA A 49 1.35 3.71 6.88
C ALA A 49 0.85 5.09 7.35
N ALA A 50 0.18 5.85 6.48
CA ALA A 50 -0.39 7.15 6.83
C ALA A 50 -1.49 7.03 7.89
N ALA A 51 -2.41 6.07 7.77
CA ALA A 51 -3.45 5.81 8.76
C ALA A 51 -2.87 5.43 10.14
N ALA A 52 -1.85 4.56 10.15
CA ALA A 52 -1.16 4.15 11.37
C ALA A 52 -0.37 5.32 11.99
N LEU A 53 0.26 6.19 11.19
CA LEU A 53 0.97 7.37 11.65
C LEU A 53 0.01 8.40 12.28
N LEU A 54 -1.15 8.64 11.67
CA LEU A 54 -2.19 9.49 12.26
C LEU A 54 -2.68 8.96 13.61
N GLY A 55 -2.84 7.64 13.74
CA GLY A 55 -3.15 6.99 15.01
C GLY A 55 -2.06 7.14 16.08
N LEU A 56 -0.81 7.31 15.67
CA LEU A 56 0.32 7.55 16.58
C LEU A 56 0.41 9.02 17.03
N LEU A 57 0.10 9.95 16.12
CA LEU A 57 0.11 11.40 16.37
C LEU A 57 -1.07 11.87 17.23
N LEU A 58 -2.24 11.22 17.11
CA LEU A 58 -3.43 11.58 17.87
C LEU A 58 -3.42 10.94 19.27
N PRO A 59 -3.47 11.73 20.36
CA PRO A 59 -3.57 11.19 21.71
C PRO A 59 -5.01 10.72 22.00
N GLY A 60 -5.19 9.41 22.25
CA GLY A 60 -6.46 8.85 22.75
C GLY A 60 -6.70 7.40 22.35
N VAL A 61 -7.16 6.57 23.30
CA VAL A 61 -7.39 5.12 23.07
C VAL A 61 -8.44 4.87 21.97
N ARG A 62 -9.45 5.74 21.86
CA ARG A 62 -10.48 5.66 20.79
C ARG A 62 -9.89 5.97 19.42
N ALA A 63 -9.07 7.02 19.31
CA ALA A 63 -8.40 7.40 18.05
C ALA A 63 -7.40 6.33 17.59
N GLN A 64 -6.65 5.74 18.53
CA GLN A 64 -5.73 4.64 18.24
C GLN A 64 -6.47 3.38 17.77
N ARG A 65 -7.61 3.05 18.38
CA ARG A 65 -8.44 1.92 17.94
C ARG A 65 -9.08 2.15 16.58
N SER A 66 -9.59 3.35 16.31
CA SER A 66 -10.16 3.66 14.99
C SER A 66 -9.11 3.66 13.90
N ALA A 67 -7.91 4.19 14.18
CA ALA A 67 -6.78 4.13 13.25
C ALA A 67 -6.31 2.69 12.99
N ALA A 68 -6.21 1.86 14.03
CA ALA A 68 -5.86 0.44 13.89
C ALA A 68 -6.94 -0.34 13.11
N ALA A 69 -8.22 -0.06 13.34
CA ALA A 69 -9.32 -0.65 12.58
C ALA A 69 -9.27 -0.22 11.10
N LEU A 70 -9.05 1.06 10.83
CA LEU A 70 -8.92 1.59 9.47
C LEU A 70 -7.72 0.96 8.75
N ALA A 71 -6.55 0.91 9.41
CA ALA A 71 -5.35 0.25 8.91
C ALA A 71 -5.58 -1.25 8.66
N GLY A 72 -6.35 -1.92 9.53
CA GLY A 72 -6.74 -3.32 9.34
C GLY A 72 -7.62 -3.53 8.10
N VAL A 73 -8.62 -2.67 7.88
CA VAL A 73 -9.47 -2.73 6.68
C VAL A 73 -8.65 -2.45 5.41
N LEU A 74 -7.74 -1.47 5.44
CA LEU A 74 -6.82 -1.18 4.35
C LEU A 74 -5.83 -2.33 4.09
N ALA A 75 -5.37 -3.02 5.14
CA ALA A 75 -4.53 -4.20 4.99
C ALA A 75 -5.30 -5.37 4.35
N LEU A 76 -6.57 -5.56 4.73
CA LEU A 76 -7.44 -6.57 4.11
C LEU A 76 -7.69 -6.28 2.62
N SER A 77 -7.88 -5.01 2.24
CA SER A 77 -8.01 -4.65 0.83
C SER A 77 -6.69 -4.86 0.07
N GLY A 78 -5.54 -4.62 0.69
CA GLY A 78 -4.22 -4.97 0.13
C GLY A 78 -4.04 -6.48 -0.07
N VAL A 79 -4.45 -7.30 0.89
CA VAL A 79 -4.44 -8.78 0.76
C VAL A 79 -5.38 -9.23 -0.35
N ALA A 80 -6.58 -8.65 -0.44
CA ALA A 80 -7.52 -8.94 -1.51
C ALA A 80 -6.93 -8.57 -2.89
N ALA A 81 -6.25 -7.42 -3.00
CA ALA A 81 -5.57 -7.02 -4.24
C ALA A 81 -4.44 -7.98 -4.63
N ALA A 82 -3.62 -8.41 -3.66
CA ALA A 82 -2.54 -9.37 -3.90
C ALA A 82 -3.06 -10.77 -4.29
N LEU A 83 -4.12 -11.25 -3.62
CA LEU A 83 -4.77 -12.51 -3.99
C LEU A 83 -5.39 -12.41 -5.38
N TRP A 84 -6.02 -11.28 -5.72
CA TRP A 84 -6.54 -11.05 -7.07
C TRP A 84 -5.43 -11.05 -8.12
N GLN A 85 -4.28 -10.44 -7.80
CA GLN A 85 -3.11 -10.47 -8.68
C GLN A 85 -2.60 -11.91 -8.88
N HIS A 86 -2.52 -12.71 -7.82
CA HIS A 86 -2.03 -14.09 -7.88
C HIS A 86 -2.98 -15.02 -8.65
N PHE A 87 -4.30 -14.91 -8.44
CA PHE A 87 -5.27 -15.84 -9.01
C PHE A 87 -5.88 -15.40 -10.34
N VAL A 88 -5.99 -14.10 -10.60
CA VAL A 88 -6.73 -13.56 -11.76
C VAL A 88 -5.80 -12.82 -12.72
N ALA A 89 -4.87 -12.01 -12.22
CA ALA A 89 -3.96 -11.25 -13.10
C ALA A 89 -2.83 -12.12 -13.69
N SER A 90 -2.37 -13.16 -12.99
CA SER A 90 -1.36 -14.11 -13.50
C SER A 90 -1.84 -14.90 -14.73
N ALA A 91 -3.15 -15.00 -14.93
CA ALA A 91 -3.77 -15.68 -16.07
C ALA A 91 -4.19 -14.73 -17.21
N SER A 92 -4.05 -13.41 -17.03
CA SER A 92 -4.63 -12.41 -17.94
C SER A 92 -3.56 -11.67 -18.77
N THR A 93 -3.42 -12.04 -20.05
CA THR A 93 -2.66 -11.30 -21.08
C THR A 93 -3.43 -10.05 -21.52
N SER A 94 -3.61 -9.04 -20.66
CA SER A 94 -4.32 -7.82 -21.05
C SER A 94 -3.65 -6.56 -20.50
N CYS A 95 -2.89 -5.91 -21.37
CA CYS A 95 -2.30 -4.58 -21.21
C CYS A 95 -3.32 -3.45 -21.43
N ASN A 96 -4.60 -3.60 -21.01
CA ASN A 96 -5.53 -2.49 -21.17
C ASN A 96 -6.68 -2.52 -20.15
N GLN A 97 -6.74 -1.49 -19.30
CA GLN A 97 -7.88 -1.11 -18.45
C GLN A 97 -8.20 -2.05 -17.28
N SER A 98 -7.18 -2.46 -16.53
CA SER A 98 -7.41 -3.14 -15.26
C SER A 98 -8.06 -2.19 -14.24
N LEU A 99 -8.73 -2.74 -13.21
CA LEU A 99 -9.33 -1.95 -12.15
C LEU A 99 -8.29 -1.07 -11.44
N ALA A 100 -7.03 -1.50 -11.41
CA ALA A 100 -5.90 -0.72 -10.91
C ALA A 100 -5.68 0.56 -11.72
N ASP A 101 -5.72 0.49 -13.06
CA ASP A 101 -5.55 1.67 -13.93
C ASP A 101 -6.65 2.72 -13.71
N ARG A 102 -7.89 2.28 -13.47
CA ARG A 102 -9.00 3.20 -13.17
C ARG A 102 -8.88 3.82 -11.78
N VAL A 103 -8.45 3.05 -10.79
CA VAL A 103 -8.25 3.56 -9.42
C VAL A 103 -7.06 4.54 -9.39
N MET A 104 -5.97 4.22 -10.08
CA MET A 104 -4.81 5.10 -10.20
C MET A 104 -5.13 6.36 -11.01
N GLY A 105 -5.87 6.23 -12.12
CA GLY A 105 -6.39 7.36 -12.89
C GLY A 105 -7.34 8.25 -12.10
N PHE A 106 -8.20 7.67 -11.23
CA PHE A 106 -9.05 8.44 -10.32
C PHE A 106 -8.26 9.10 -9.19
N ALA A 107 -7.21 8.44 -8.69
CA ALA A 107 -6.32 8.99 -7.67
C ALA A 107 -5.45 10.14 -8.23
N GLY A 108 -5.21 10.19 -9.54
CA GLY A 108 -4.42 11.23 -10.20
C GLY A 108 -2.96 11.30 -9.74
N LEU A 109 -2.49 10.25 -9.04
CA LEU A 109 -1.16 10.20 -8.43
C LEU A 109 -0.05 9.87 -9.44
N ASP A 110 -0.39 9.22 -10.55
CA ASP A 110 0.53 8.95 -11.67
C ASP A 110 1.09 10.23 -12.29
N SER A 111 0.26 11.27 -12.43
CA SER A 111 0.67 12.56 -13.00
C SER A 111 1.31 13.49 -11.97
N ALA A 112 1.01 13.32 -10.67
CA ALA A 112 1.57 14.15 -9.60
C ALA A 112 2.95 13.67 -9.10
N PHE A 113 3.21 12.36 -9.07
CA PHE A 113 4.47 11.77 -8.62
C PHE A 113 4.91 10.60 -9.53
N PRO A 114 5.36 10.89 -10.77
CA PRO A 114 5.70 9.87 -11.75
C PRO A 114 6.86 8.97 -11.30
N GLU A 115 7.84 9.47 -10.54
CA GLU A 115 8.96 8.63 -10.04
C GLU A 115 8.53 7.52 -9.07
N VAL A 116 7.34 7.64 -8.47
CA VAL A 116 6.83 6.72 -7.45
C VAL A 116 5.74 5.82 -8.04
N PHE A 117 4.96 6.33 -8.99
CA PHE A 117 3.76 5.65 -9.47
C PHE A 117 3.76 5.31 -10.96
N ALA A 118 4.71 5.77 -11.77
CA ALA A 118 4.75 5.41 -13.19
C ALA A 118 4.86 3.89 -13.35
N ALA A 119 3.80 3.32 -13.92
CA ALA A 119 3.70 1.92 -14.34
C ALA A 119 4.25 1.74 -15.76
#